data_AF-A8G0J2-F1
#
_entry.id   AF-A8G0J2-F1
#
_cell.length_a   1.000
_cell.length_b   1.000
_cell.length_c   1.000
_cell.angle_alpha   90.00
_cell.angle_beta   90.00
_cell.angle_gamma   90.00
#
_symmetry.space_group_name_H-M   'P 1'
#
loop_
_entity.id
_entity.type
_entity.pdbx_description
1 polymer ?
#
loop_
_entity_poly.entity_id
_entity_poly.type
_entity_poly.pdbx_seq_one_letter_code
_entity_poly.pdbx_strand_id
1 'polypeptide(L)'
;MTELDKALLIELLEYPRKRIVQSMELKFCPHAGFFNTSDEQCLYCHQGMECIWMNHNDELVAVEKKSVQEIKQQLLIAVDFIDSSLTPHHLSRRNCECENCLWLRKAQKILAIK
;
A
#
# COMPACT_ATOMS: atom_id res chain seq x y z
N MET A 1 9.17 -21.19 5.15
CA MET A 1 8.21 -20.28 4.48
C MET A 1 8.03 -20.80 3.08
N THR A 2 6.82 -21.21 2.75
CA THR A 2 6.51 -21.92 1.49
C THR A 2 6.28 -20.90 0.37
N GLU A 3 6.41 -21.29 -0.90
CA GLU A 3 6.08 -20.41 -2.04
C GLU A 3 4.62 -19.94 -1.99
N LEU A 4 3.72 -20.75 -1.42
CA LEU A 4 2.31 -20.43 -1.21
C LEU A 4 2.14 -19.20 -0.30
N ASP A 5 3.00 -19.03 0.71
CA ASP A 5 2.99 -17.86 1.59
C ASP A 5 3.38 -16.59 0.82
N LYS A 6 4.31 -16.69 -0.14
CA LYS A 6 4.77 -15.55 -0.93
C LYS A 6 3.70 -15.07 -1.91
N ALA A 7 3.05 -15.99 -2.62
CA ALA A 7 1.97 -15.66 -3.54
C ALA A 7 0.82 -14.93 -2.84
N LEU A 8 0.43 -15.40 -1.64
CA LEU A 8 -0.60 -14.74 -0.83
C LEU A 8 -0.21 -13.32 -0.41
N LEU A 9 1.06 -13.08 -0.08
CA LEU A 9 1.54 -11.74 0.25
C LEU A 9 1.55 -10.80 -0.96
N ILE A 10 1.85 -11.32 -2.16
CA ILE A 10 1.79 -10.53 -3.40
C ILE A 10 0.34 -10.17 -3.72
N GLU A 11 -0.60 -11.11 -3.61
CA GLU A 11 -2.04 -10.87 -3.82
C GLU A 11 -2.55 -9.75 -2.91
N LEU A 12 -2.10 -9.70 -1.64
CA LEU A 12 -2.49 -8.65 -0.72
C LEU A 12 -2.11 -7.23 -1.16
N LEU A 13 -1.15 -7.05 -2.08
CA LEU A 13 -0.76 -5.74 -2.59
C LEU A 13 -1.76 -5.16 -3.60
N GLU A 14 -2.65 -5.96 -4.19
CA GLU A 14 -3.59 -5.49 -5.22
C GLU A 14 -4.52 -4.39 -4.72
N TYR A 15 -5.06 -4.58 -3.52
CA TYR A 15 -5.98 -3.62 -2.92
C TYR A 15 -5.30 -2.28 -2.56
N PRO A 16 -4.18 -2.24 -1.81
CA PRO A 16 -3.52 -0.98 -1.48
C PRO A 16 -2.99 -0.25 -2.70
N ARG A 17 -2.55 -0.93 -3.77
CA ARG A 17 -2.21 -0.26 -5.06
C ARG A 17 -3.36 0.61 -5.55
N LYS A 18 -4.55 0.02 -5.68
CA LYS A 18 -5.75 0.73 -6.13
C LYS A 18 -6.08 1.88 -5.19
N ARG A 19 -6.04 1.62 -3.88
CA ARG A 19 -6.44 2.60 -2.86
C ARG A 19 -5.50 3.80 -2.78
N ILE A 20 -4.19 3.57 -2.89
CA ILE A 20 -3.14 4.59 -2.89
C ILE A 20 -3.22 5.42 -4.18
N VAL A 21 -3.33 4.79 -5.36
CA VAL A 21 -3.50 5.55 -6.61
C VAL A 21 -4.76 6.43 -6.57
N GLN A 22 -5.86 5.93 -6.03
CA GLN A 22 -7.10 6.70 -5.88
C GLN A 22 -6.99 7.87 -4.88
N SER A 23 -6.04 7.85 -3.96
CA SER A 23 -5.80 8.99 -3.06
C SER A 23 -4.85 10.02 -3.63
N MET A 24 -4.19 9.75 -4.76
CA MET A 24 -3.17 10.64 -5.32
C MET A 24 -3.77 11.74 -6.21
N GLU A 25 -3.34 12.99 -5.99
CA GLU A 25 -3.69 14.14 -6.82
C GLU A 25 -2.75 14.30 -8.02
N LEU A 26 -2.94 13.49 -9.08
CA LEU A 26 -2.01 13.43 -10.21
C LEU A 26 -2.21 14.50 -11.29
N LYS A 27 -3.33 15.24 -11.26
CA LYS A 27 -3.75 16.15 -12.35
C LYS A 27 -2.69 17.18 -12.75
N PHE A 28 -1.90 17.64 -11.78
CA PHE A 28 -0.87 18.66 -12.00
C PHE A 28 0.54 18.15 -11.67
N CYS A 29 0.70 16.83 -11.49
CA CYS A 29 2.00 16.24 -11.21
C CYS A 29 2.83 16.18 -12.50
N PRO A 30 4.00 16.85 -12.59
CA PRO A 30 4.84 16.78 -13.78
C PRO A 30 5.43 15.38 -14.02
N HIS A 31 5.43 14.53 -13.00
CA HIS A 31 5.93 13.17 -13.05
C HIS A 31 4.83 12.10 -13.11
N ALA A 32 3.55 12.48 -13.24
CA ALA A 32 2.44 11.54 -13.32
C ALA A 32 2.43 10.46 -12.20
N GLY A 33 2.90 10.81 -10.99
CA GLY A 33 2.96 9.90 -9.84
C GLY A 33 4.23 9.03 -9.75
N PHE A 34 5.13 9.12 -10.72
CA PHE A 34 6.45 8.47 -10.64
C PHE A 34 7.40 9.32 -9.80
N PHE A 35 7.83 8.80 -8.65
CA PHE A 35 8.75 9.56 -7.80
C PHE A 35 10.12 9.72 -8.47
N ASN A 36 10.67 10.95 -8.47
CA ASN A 36 12.00 11.26 -8.96
C ASN A 36 12.87 11.81 -7.82
N THR A 37 13.89 11.05 -7.41
CA THR A 37 14.80 11.43 -6.32
C THR A 37 15.70 12.63 -6.66
N SER A 38 15.82 12.98 -7.94
CA SER A 38 16.66 14.10 -8.41
C SER A 38 15.87 15.38 -8.64
N ASP A 39 14.55 15.36 -8.48
CA ASP A 39 13.68 16.53 -8.66
C ASP A 39 13.21 17.06 -7.30
N GLU A 40 13.56 18.31 -6.99
CA GLU A 40 13.17 18.97 -5.75
C GLU A 40 11.65 19.03 -5.55
N GLN A 41 10.86 19.12 -6.61
CA GLN A 41 9.39 19.09 -6.50
C GLN A 41 8.90 17.76 -5.95
N CYS A 42 9.54 16.65 -6.31
CA CYS A 42 9.23 15.35 -5.72
C CYS A 42 9.68 15.27 -4.26
N LEU A 43 10.87 15.77 -3.93
CA LEU A 43 11.41 15.74 -2.57
C LEU A 43 10.55 16.52 -1.56
N TYR A 44 9.90 17.60 -1.99
CA TYR A 44 9.03 18.43 -1.16
C TYR A 44 7.52 18.21 -1.43
N CYS A 45 7.16 17.20 -2.23
CA CYS A 45 5.77 16.88 -2.52
C CYS A 45 5.09 16.25 -1.30
N HIS A 46 3.89 16.73 -0.96
CA HIS A 46 3.09 16.17 0.13
C HIS A 46 2.67 14.70 -0.11
N GLN A 47 2.71 14.23 -1.36
CA GLN A 47 2.39 12.84 -1.75
C GLN A 47 3.64 11.98 -1.98
N GLY A 48 4.81 12.43 -1.51
CA GLY A 48 6.08 11.76 -1.78
C GLY A 48 6.07 10.30 -1.33
N MET A 49 5.44 9.99 -0.19
CA MET A 49 5.39 8.64 0.39
C MET A 49 4.57 7.68 -0.47
N GLU A 50 3.42 8.13 -0.98
CA GLU A 50 2.55 7.37 -1.88
C GLU A 50 3.27 7.07 -3.19
N CYS A 51 3.91 8.09 -3.80
CA CYS A 51 4.67 7.94 -5.03
C CYS A 51 5.86 6.96 -4.85
N ILE A 52 6.61 7.07 -3.75
CA ILE A 52 7.71 6.16 -3.43
C ILE A 52 7.19 4.73 -3.29
N TRP A 53 6.12 4.53 -2.53
CA TRP A 53 5.55 3.20 -2.35
C TRP A 53 5.06 2.61 -3.68
N MET A 54 4.40 3.41 -4.53
CA MET A 54 3.97 2.98 -5.86
C MET A 54 5.15 2.61 -6.76
N ASN A 55 6.23 3.39 -6.79
CA ASN A 55 7.45 3.04 -7.54
C ASN A 55 8.03 1.66 -7.14
N HIS A 56 7.78 1.22 -5.91
CA HIS A 56 8.19 -0.11 -5.46
C HIS A 56 7.14 -1.19 -5.69
N ASN A 57 5.86 -0.88 -5.77
CA ASN A 57 4.81 -1.89 -5.69
C ASN A 57 3.81 -1.86 -6.82
N ASP A 58 3.91 -0.95 -7.78
CA ASP A 58 3.05 -0.89 -8.96
C ASP A 58 2.97 -2.24 -9.71
N GLU A 59 1.91 -2.44 -10.49
CA GLU A 59 1.69 -3.66 -11.28
C GLU A 59 2.83 -3.96 -12.27
N LEU A 60 3.55 -2.94 -12.73
CA LEU A 60 4.69 -3.09 -13.64
C LEU A 60 5.99 -3.47 -12.92
N VAL A 61 6.02 -3.45 -11.58
CA VAL A 61 7.19 -3.85 -10.79
C VAL A 61 7.20 -5.36 -10.62
N ALA A 62 8.37 -5.96 -10.85
CA ALA A 62 8.64 -7.39 -10.64
C ALA A 62 8.67 -7.75 -9.13
N VAL A 63 7.53 -7.61 -8.44
CA VAL A 63 7.39 -7.88 -7.00
C VAL A 63 7.71 -9.33 -6.65
N GLU A 64 7.49 -10.26 -7.58
CA GLU A 64 7.87 -11.66 -7.45
C GLU A 64 9.37 -11.89 -7.27
N LYS A 65 10.22 -10.93 -7.68
CA LYS A 65 11.67 -10.97 -7.46
C LYS A 65 12.08 -10.50 -6.07
N LYS A 66 11.21 -9.78 -5.34
CA LYS A 66 11.48 -9.36 -3.96
C LYS A 66 11.50 -10.57 -3.02
N SER A 67 12.28 -10.48 -1.96
CA SER A 67 12.21 -11.41 -0.84
C SER A 67 10.85 -11.31 -0.13
N VAL A 68 10.51 -12.35 0.63
CA VAL A 68 9.26 -12.33 1.41
C VAL A 68 9.29 -11.22 2.47
N GLN A 69 10.45 -10.97 3.07
CA GLN A 69 10.65 -9.91 4.06
C GLN A 69 10.38 -8.52 3.46
N GLU A 70 10.88 -8.26 2.26
CA GLU A 70 10.59 -7.01 1.55
C GLU A 70 9.10 -6.85 1.25
N ILE A 71 8.42 -7.91 0.78
CA ILE A 71 6.97 -7.85 0.52
C ILE A 71 6.20 -7.59 1.81
N LYS A 72 6.56 -8.25 2.91
CA LYS A 72 5.95 -7.98 4.23
C LYS A 72 6.14 -6.52 4.65
N GLN A 73 7.33 -5.96 4.48
CA GLN A 73 7.58 -4.56 4.80
C GLN A 73 6.70 -3.62 3.96
N GLN A 74 6.54 -3.89 2.67
CA GLN A 74 5.64 -3.09 1.83
C GLN A 74 4.18 -3.21 2.23
N LEU A 75 3.74 -4.40 2.66
CA LEU A 75 2.40 -4.61 3.20
C LEU A 75 2.18 -3.90 4.55
N LEU A 76 3.19 -3.83 5.42
CA LEU A 76 3.09 -3.07 6.67
C LEU A 76 2.87 -1.57 6.40
N ILE A 77 3.63 -1.00 5.46
CA ILE A 77 3.42 0.39 5.03
C ILE A 77 1.99 0.59 4.48
N ALA A 78 1.50 -0.36 3.69
CA ALA A 78 0.14 -0.32 3.16
C ALA A 78 -0.94 -0.45 4.26
N VAL A 79 -0.69 -1.24 5.30
CA VAL A 79 -1.56 -1.35 6.48
C VAL A 79 -1.67 -0.01 7.18
N ASP A 80 -0.53 0.63 7.47
CA ASP A 80 -0.51 1.95 8.12
C ASP A 80 -1.25 3.00 7.27
N PHE A 81 -1.03 2.99 5.96
CA PHE A 81 -1.73 3.89 5.04
C PHE A 81 -3.25 3.67 5.09
N ILE A 82 -3.73 2.43 4.93
CA ILE A 82 -5.17 2.15 4.89
C ILE A 82 -5.83 2.44 6.24
N ASP A 83 -5.18 2.07 7.36
CA ASP A 83 -5.68 2.35 8.70
C ASP A 83 -5.81 3.86 8.95
N SER A 84 -4.79 4.64 8.56
CA SER A 84 -4.81 6.11 8.68
C SER A 84 -5.88 6.78 7.81
N SER A 85 -6.36 6.10 6.75
CA SER A 85 -7.41 6.59 5.86
C SER A 85 -8.83 6.33 6.39
N LEU A 86 -8.99 5.61 7.50
CA LEU A 86 -10.30 5.29 8.08
C LEU A 86 -10.91 6.46 8.83
N THR A 87 -12.21 6.68 8.67
CA THR A 87 -12.97 7.64 9.47
C THR A 87 -13.35 7.06 10.84
N PRO A 88 -13.65 7.89 11.87
CA PRO A 88 -14.01 7.42 13.22
C PRO A 88 -15.17 6.41 13.28
N HIS A 89 -16.07 6.42 12.29
CA HIS A 89 -17.17 5.46 12.18
C HIS A 89 -16.71 4.00 12.01
N HIS A 90 -15.48 3.77 11.52
CA HIS A 90 -14.91 2.44 11.36
C HIS A 90 -14.35 1.90 12.69
N LEU A 91 -13.79 2.77 13.53
CA LEU A 91 -13.18 2.41 14.82
C LEU A 91 -14.20 1.91 15.86
N SER A 92 -15.46 2.37 15.74
CA SER A 92 -16.55 1.98 16.64
C SER A 92 -17.28 0.70 16.23
N ARG A 93 -17.14 0.27 14.96
CA ARG A 93 -17.85 -0.91 14.42
C ARG A 93 -16.84 -2.01 14.09
N ARG A 94 -16.54 -2.86 15.08
CA ARG A 94 -15.74 -4.09 14.90
C ARG A 94 -16.26 -5.03 13.78
N ASN A 95 -17.49 -4.81 13.33
CA ASN A 95 -18.17 -5.55 12.26
C ASN A 95 -18.31 -4.75 10.96
N CYS A 96 -17.49 -3.72 10.72
CA CYS A 96 -17.53 -3.05 9.42
C CYS A 96 -17.13 -4.03 8.30
N GLU A 97 -17.91 -4.07 7.22
CA GLU A 97 -17.70 -4.94 6.06
C GLU A 97 -17.29 -4.15 4.81
N CYS A 98 -16.83 -2.90 4.98
CA CYS A 98 -16.26 -2.16 3.86
C CYS A 98 -14.92 -2.79 3.43
N GLU A 99 -14.52 -2.52 2.19
CA GLU A 99 -13.32 -3.10 1.60
C GLU A 99 -12.06 -2.81 2.42
N ASN A 100 -11.88 -1.58 2.94
CA ASN A 100 -10.74 -1.23 3.79
C ASN A 100 -10.67 -2.14 5.03
N CYS A 101 -11.79 -2.30 5.75
CA CYS A 101 -11.84 -3.10 6.98
C CYS A 101 -11.72 -4.60 6.70
N LEU A 102 -12.23 -5.09 5.57
CA LEU A 102 -12.06 -6.49 5.16
C LEU A 102 -10.60 -6.77 4.82
N TRP A 103 -9.97 -5.90 4.03
CA TRP A 103 -8.56 -6.03 3.66
C TRP A 103 -7.64 -5.92 4.88
N LEU A 104 -7.84 -4.93 5.77
CA LEU A 104 -7.02 -4.76 6.98
C LEU A 104 -7.05 -6.02 7.84
N ARG A 105 -8.23 -6.57 8.12
CA ARG A 105 -8.35 -7.81 8.91
C ARG A 105 -7.65 -9.00 8.23
N LYS A 106 -7.75 -9.13 6.90
CA LYS A 106 -7.05 -10.17 6.13
C LYS A 106 -5.53 -9.99 6.25
N ALA A 107 -5.03 -8.78 6.03
CA ALA A 107 -3.61 -8.44 6.07
C ALA A 107 -3.03 -8.64 7.48
N GLN A 108 -3.68 -8.15 8.52
CA GLN A 108 -3.25 -8.30 9.92
C GLN A 108 -3.14 -9.78 10.32
N LYS A 109 -4.13 -10.60 9.94
CA LYS A 109 -4.12 -12.05 10.19
C LYS A 109 -2.94 -12.75 9.49
N ILE A 110 -2.67 -12.42 8.24
CA ILE A 110 -1.59 -13.04 7.45
C ILE A 110 -0.21 -12.57 7.93
N LEU A 111 -0.08 -11.30 8.30
CA LEU A 111 1.17 -10.72 8.82
C LEU A 111 1.42 -11.04 10.29
N ALA A 112 0.44 -11.63 10.99
CA ALA A 112 0.47 -11.90 12.42
C ALA A 112 0.71 -10.64 13.28
N ILE A 113 0.02 -9.56 12.92
CA ILE A 113 0.04 -8.26 13.63
C ILE A 113 -1.35 -7.94 14.19
N LYS A 114 -1.43 -7.06 15.19
CA LYS A 114 -2.68 -6.71 15.90
C LYS A 114 -3.49 -5.63 15.19
#